data_AF-A0AAU6XTU3-F1
#
_entry.id   AF-A0AAU6XTU3-F1
#
_cell.length_a   1.000
_cell.length_b   1.000
_cell.length_c   1.000
_cell.angle_alpha   90.00
_cell.angle_beta   90.00
_cell.angle_gamma   90.00
#
_symmetry.space_group_name_H-M   'P 1'
#
loop_
_entity.id
_entity.type
_entity.pdbx_description
1 polymer ?
#
loop_
_entity_poly.entity_id
_entity_poly.type
_entity_poly.pdbx_seq_one_letter_code
_entity_poly.pdbx_strand_id
1 'polypeptide(L)'
;MNRTRTSRLRRPLLAGTTVVAAMAVTASLVAATAEPAKAATVPRLSLIAATDSLTLTSWKEDPGVYLDLGTYLTADGRPLELKVTRKSYKDPVTITQTVYEGGKAKAKTLPKGTVKDFSGLPGFAEITITDKSGRKVLSRTEDFCPNNASGRVRPDAPATSKYPESCPTNPFTLGSVWGVEKGWAANTYAGSYTEAVALAAGTYTAKVGVAKKYRDLFGIANKPATVKVTVVERSYDDQGAVGLSASRSAAAGEHAGHAAGHQAPAAHTGHGPGHAPTPAQAAAPVTSGAGPSYNVGHGPLRAAPPALPWALKKKQALRSLPLGDKGGQTDGSRKALALKPLAKRPAGKPSVPDVPKPDLRSLPAYGIVVSDGEQDVPGKDYLAFSANVWNAGPAQLVVDGFRSPGKAKMDAYQYFYDAKGKQVGYTPTGTMEWDPRPGHVHWHFTDFASYRLLKADKKEAVRSGKEAFCLANTDAIDYTVKNANWHPFNTDLSTACGEENSISVREVLDVGSGDTYSQDLPGQSFDITDVPNGTYYIQVLANPEKRLKETNLGNNSALRKIVLGGKPDARTVTVPPHDLVNAN
;
A
#
# COMPACT_ATOMS: atom_id res chain seq x y z
N MET A 1 77.55 38.99 15.67
CA MET A 1 78.22 38.61 14.40
C MET A 1 77.24 37.82 13.55
N ASN A 2 77.00 38.26 12.31
CA ASN A 2 76.59 37.49 11.11
C ASN A 2 75.37 36.55 11.20
N ARG A 3 74.41 36.50 10.27
CA ARG A 3 74.26 37.08 8.93
C ARG A 3 72.81 36.80 8.46
N THR A 4 72.19 37.82 7.87
CA THR A 4 71.38 37.85 6.62
C THR A 4 70.72 36.56 6.08
N ARG A 5 69.48 36.60 5.58
CA ARG A 5 69.04 37.25 4.31
C ARG A 5 67.51 37.52 4.35
N THR A 6 66.92 38.70 4.08
CA THR A 6 66.74 39.49 2.81
C THR A 6 66.16 38.65 1.65
N SER A 7 65.12 39.01 0.89
CA SER A 7 64.37 40.26 0.69
C SER A 7 63.29 40.12 -0.42
N ARG A 8 62.20 40.90 -0.31
CA ARG A 8 61.45 41.66 -1.37
C ARG A 8 60.72 40.86 -2.49
N LEU A 9 59.57 41.26 -3.04
CA LEU A 9 59.01 42.56 -3.50
C LEU A 9 57.46 42.61 -3.24
N ARG A 10 56.79 43.68 -2.74
CA ARG A 10 56.34 44.98 -3.36
C ARG A 10 55.74 44.80 -4.78
N ARG A 11 54.63 45.41 -5.24
CA ARG A 11 53.58 46.39 -4.85
C ARG A 11 52.60 46.39 -6.06
N PRO A 12 51.32 46.82 -6.00
CA PRO A 12 51.00 48.24 -6.26
C PRO A 12 49.73 48.76 -5.52
N LEU A 13 49.78 50.00 -5.02
CA LEU A 13 49.17 51.25 -5.53
C LEU A 13 47.73 51.51 -5.04
N LEU A 14 47.65 52.62 -4.29
CA LEU A 14 46.46 53.32 -3.81
C LEU A 14 45.81 54.14 -4.94
N ALA A 15 44.48 54.18 -4.94
CA ALA A 15 43.60 55.31 -5.26
C ALA A 15 42.16 54.74 -5.12
N GLY A 16 41.15 55.39 -4.54
CA GLY A 16 40.95 56.76 -4.14
C GLY A 16 39.69 56.82 -3.29
N THR A 17 39.68 57.77 -2.37
CA THR A 17 38.63 58.03 -1.39
C THR A 17 37.40 58.67 -2.03
N THR A 18 36.22 58.09 -1.81
CA THR A 18 34.95 58.82 -1.82
C THR A 18 34.26 58.58 -0.48
N VAL A 19 34.23 59.63 0.34
CA VAL A 19 33.52 59.67 1.61
C VAL A 19 32.06 59.98 1.30
N VAL A 20 31.18 59.00 1.47
CA VAL A 20 29.74 59.23 1.60
C VAL A 20 29.41 59.11 3.08
N ALA A 21 29.09 60.25 3.70
CA ALA A 21 28.60 60.32 5.07
C ALA A 21 27.22 59.67 5.15
N ALA A 22 27.14 58.45 5.69
CA ALA A 22 25.88 57.82 6.04
C ALA A 22 25.60 58.07 7.53
N MET A 23 24.52 58.79 7.80
CA MET A 23 23.99 59.04 9.14
C MET A 23 23.73 57.70 9.86
N ALA A 24 24.31 57.54 11.03
CA ALA A 24 24.05 56.41 11.92
C ALA A 24 22.64 56.53 12.49
N VAL A 25 21.68 55.81 11.90
CA VAL A 25 20.45 55.43 12.59
C VAL A 25 20.82 54.22 13.45
N THR A 26 21.05 54.42 14.74
CA THR A 26 21.15 53.32 15.70
C THR A 26 19.76 52.74 15.91
N ALA A 27 19.35 51.87 15.00
CA ALA A 27 18.28 50.93 15.26
C ALA A 27 18.84 49.89 16.24
N SER A 28 18.36 49.93 17.48
CA SER A 28 18.58 48.90 18.50
C SER A 28 17.95 47.59 18.03
N LEU A 29 18.65 46.86 17.16
CA LEU A 29 18.35 45.47 16.89
C LEU A 29 18.70 44.68 18.15
N VAL A 30 17.71 44.49 19.03
CA VAL A 30 17.75 43.40 20.00
C VAL A 30 17.70 42.13 19.17
N ALA A 31 18.87 41.64 18.78
CA ALA A 31 19.03 40.29 18.27
C ALA A 31 18.66 39.36 19.42
N ALA A 32 17.38 39.00 19.51
CA ALA A 32 16.96 37.84 20.27
C ALA A 32 17.71 36.66 19.65
N THR A 33 18.84 36.29 20.25
CA THR A 33 19.51 35.03 19.99
C THR A 33 18.51 33.95 20.38
N ALA A 34 17.71 33.48 19.42
CA ALA A 34 16.96 32.26 19.59
C ALA A 34 17.99 31.19 19.90
N GLU A 35 17.99 30.69 21.15
CA GLU A 35 18.74 29.49 21.49
C GLU A 35 18.42 28.43 20.44
N PRO A 36 19.42 27.70 19.91
CA PRO A 36 19.16 26.64 18.96
C PRO A 36 18.18 25.66 19.60
N ALA A 37 16.94 25.63 19.08
CA ALA A 37 15.88 24.82 19.62
C ALA A 37 16.39 23.38 19.80
N LYS A 38 16.44 22.92 21.04
CA LYS A 38 16.87 21.56 21.38
C LYS A 38 16.12 20.58 20.48
N ALA A 39 16.84 19.84 19.64
CA ALA A 39 16.23 18.98 18.65
C ALA A 39 15.27 18.00 19.35
N ALA A 40 14.00 18.00 18.93
CA ALA A 40 12.97 17.15 19.54
C ALA A 40 13.42 15.68 19.53
N THR A 41 13.30 15.03 20.67
CA THR A 41 13.69 13.62 20.88
C THR A 41 12.55 12.66 20.54
N VAL A 42 11.31 13.13 20.59
CA VAL A 42 10.08 12.41 20.27
C VAL A 42 9.20 13.25 19.34
N PRO A 43 8.29 12.63 18.57
CA PRO A 43 7.33 13.38 17.76
C PRO A 43 6.38 14.18 18.65
N ARG A 44 6.01 15.39 18.19
CA ARG A 44 4.87 16.14 18.73
C ARG A 44 3.63 15.74 17.96
N LEU A 45 2.75 14.98 18.60
CA LEU A 45 1.53 14.47 18.00
C LEU A 45 0.32 15.34 18.37
N SER A 46 -0.60 15.57 17.44
CA SER A 46 -1.84 16.31 17.71
C SER A 46 -3.01 15.79 16.89
N LEU A 47 -4.18 15.68 17.51
CA LEU A 47 -5.43 15.43 16.81
C LEU A 47 -5.95 16.75 16.22
N ILE A 48 -6.30 16.74 14.94
CA ILE A 48 -6.93 17.86 14.24
C ILE A 48 -8.19 17.39 13.51
N ALA A 49 -9.12 18.31 13.26
CA ALA A 49 -10.17 18.13 12.25
C ALA A 49 -9.82 18.98 11.03
N ALA A 50 -9.93 18.40 9.83
CA ALA A 50 -9.73 19.12 8.58
C ALA A 50 -10.95 20.01 8.23
N THR A 51 -12.11 19.72 8.81
CA THR A 51 -13.35 20.47 8.62
C THR A 51 -14.15 20.53 9.92
N ASP A 52 -14.90 21.61 10.10
CA ASP A 52 -15.84 21.77 11.21
C ASP A 52 -17.21 21.10 10.93
N SER A 53 -17.47 20.75 9.67
CA SER A 53 -18.70 20.08 9.25
C SER A 53 -18.52 19.17 8.04
N LEU A 54 -19.30 18.10 7.96
CA LEU A 54 -19.31 17.17 6.83
C LEU A 54 -20.70 16.55 6.61
N THR A 55 -20.86 15.94 5.45
CA THR A 55 -22.04 15.15 5.10
C THR A 55 -21.65 13.70 4.88
N LEU A 56 -22.36 12.78 5.53
CA LEU A 56 -22.28 11.34 5.33
C LEU A 56 -23.52 10.87 4.58
N THR A 57 -23.34 9.91 3.68
CA THR A 57 -24.43 9.35 2.87
C THR A 57 -24.74 7.93 3.33
N SER A 58 -26.01 7.65 3.60
CA SER A 58 -26.56 6.29 3.74
C SER A 58 -27.34 5.93 2.49
N TRP A 59 -27.26 4.68 2.03
CA TRP A 59 -28.01 4.22 0.86
C TRP A 59 -29.25 3.45 1.28
N LYS A 60 -30.34 3.58 0.54
CA LYS A 60 -31.55 2.80 0.82
C LYS A 60 -31.32 1.32 0.60
N GLU A 61 -30.51 1.01 -0.41
CA GLU A 61 -30.17 -0.34 -0.84
C GLU A 61 -29.07 -0.98 0.04
N ASP A 62 -28.22 -0.15 0.66
CA ASP A 62 -27.19 -0.56 1.63
C ASP A 62 -27.16 0.43 2.81
N PRO A 63 -28.03 0.24 3.82
CA PRO A 63 -28.23 1.22 4.88
C PRO A 63 -27.07 1.25 5.89
N GLY A 64 -26.56 2.45 6.15
CA GLY A 64 -25.50 2.68 7.12
C GLY A 64 -24.60 3.86 6.71
N VAL A 65 -23.85 4.40 7.67
CA VAL A 65 -22.82 5.41 7.39
C VAL A 65 -21.47 5.01 7.96
N TYR A 66 -20.43 5.30 7.18
CA TYR A 66 -19.05 5.20 7.60
C TYR A 66 -18.60 6.51 8.25
N LEU A 67 -18.06 6.45 9.48
CA LEU A 67 -17.68 7.65 10.24
C LEU A 67 -16.29 8.17 9.85
N ASP A 68 -16.09 8.51 8.57
CA ASP A 68 -14.94 9.30 8.15
C ASP A 68 -15.16 10.77 8.56
N LEU A 69 -14.77 11.07 9.79
CA LEU A 69 -15.05 12.36 10.42
C LEU A 69 -14.07 13.47 10.03
N GLY A 70 -13.20 13.23 9.04
CA GLY A 70 -12.18 14.19 8.61
C GLY A 70 -11.19 14.56 9.71
N THR A 71 -10.87 13.61 10.61
CA THR A 71 -9.97 13.82 11.74
C THR A 71 -8.65 13.09 11.54
N TYR A 72 -7.55 13.77 11.88
CA TYR A 72 -6.19 13.32 11.56
C TYR A 72 -5.27 13.45 12.76
N LEU A 73 -4.32 12.51 12.87
CA LEU A 73 -3.20 12.60 13.79
C LEU A 73 -1.98 13.18 13.08
N THR A 74 -1.56 14.37 13.46
CA THR A 74 -0.36 15.03 12.91
C THR A 74 0.91 14.56 13.61
N ALA A 75 2.05 14.58 12.92
CA ALA A 75 3.37 14.39 13.52
C ALA A 75 4.30 15.55 13.21
N ASP A 76 4.89 16.13 14.25
CA ASP A 76 5.72 17.32 14.11
C ASP A 76 7.01 17.28 14.93
N GLY A 77 8.00 18.08 14.54
CA GLY A 77 9.36 18.04 15.10
C GLY A 77 10.16 16.80 14.67
N ARG A 78 9.58 15.60 14.82
CA ARG A 78 10.08 14.29 14.37
C ARG A 78 8.91 13.48 13.77
N PRO A 79 9.17 12.51 12.89
CA PRO A 79 8.15 11.57 12.47
C PRO A 79 7.73 10.65 13.64
N LEU A 80 6.50 10.15 13.59
CA LEU A 80 6.13 8.96 14.35
C LEU A 80 6.64 7.75 13.56
N GLU A 81 7.43 6.89 14.21
CA GLU A 81 7.91 5.65 13.60
C GLU A 81 7.77 4.53 14.62
N LEU A 82 7.05 3.48 14.22
CA LEU A 82 6.76 2.31 15.01
C LEU A 82 7.19 1.09 14.20
N LYS A 83 7.98 0.20 14.82
CA LYS A 83 8.30 -1.11 14.24
C LYS A 83 7.52 -2.15 14.99
N VAL A 84 6.67 -2.87 14.26
CA VAL A 84 5.80 -3.92 14.78
C VAL A 84 6.31 -5.24 14.24
N THR A 85 6.58 -6.19 15.12
CA THR A 85 7.19 -7.47 14.73
C THR A 85 6.68 -8.61 15.57
N ARG A 86 6.73 -9.82 15.01
CA ARG A 86 6.71 -11.07 15.76
C ARG A 86 7.88 -11.94 15.34
N LYS A 87 8.47 -12.66 16.29
CA LYS A 87 9.63 -13.52 16.03
C LYS A 87 9.25 -14.83 15.34
N SER A 88 8.09 -15.37 15.68
CA SER A 88 7.47 -16.55 15.07
C SER A 88 5.96 -16.51 15.30
N TYR A 89 5.21 -17.47 14.76
CA TYR A 89 3.78 -17.61 15.01
C TYR A 89 3.43 -18.08 16.44
N LYS A 90 4.45 -18.50 17.22
CA LYS A 90 4.32 -18.83 18.65
C LYS A 90 4.55 -17.64 19.57
N ASP A 91 5.08 -16.55 19.03
CA ASP A 91 5.41 -15.35 19.79
C ASP A 91 4.34 -14.27 19.57
N PRO A 92 3.94 -13.53 20.60
CA PRO A 92 3.01 -12.42 20.43
C PRO A 92 3.63 -11.30 19.59
N VAL A 93 2.78 -10.48 18.97
CA VAL A 93 3.20 -9.27 18.28
C VAL A 93 3.70 -8.25 19.30
N THR A 94 4.83 -7.62 18.97
CA THR A 94 5.48 -6.59 19.80
C THR A 94 5.67 -5.32 18.99
N ILE A 95 5.83 -4.20 19.69
CA ILE A 95 5.98 -2.89 19.08
C ILE A 95 7.09 -2.10 19.76
N THR A 96 7.89 -1.42 18.95
CA THR A 96 8.89 -0.46 19.39
C THR A 96 8.66 0.88 18.69
N GLN A 97 8.96 1.98 19.38
CA GLN A 97 8.96 3.32 18.83
C GLN A 97 10.39 3.78 18.58
N THR A 98 10.66 4.36 17.43
CA THR A 98 11.94 5.07 17.20
C THR A 98 11.90 6.41 17.93
N VAL A 99 12.84 6.61 18.86
CA VAL A 99 13.09 7.86 19.58
C VAL A 99 14.51 8.35 19.29
N TYR A 100 14.78 9.64 19.47
CA TYR A 100 16.08 10.24 19.15
C TYR A 100 16.76 10.76 20.42
N GLU A 101 17.93 10.22 20.77
CA GLU A 101 18.74 10.66 21.90
C GLU A 101 20.13 11.08 21.41
N GLY A 102 20.54 12.32 21.68
CA GLY A 102 21.80 12.86 21.15
C GLY A 102 21.87 12.86 19.62
N GLY A 103 20.72 12.95 18.94
CA GLY A 103 20.60 12.89 17.48
C GLY A 103 20.62 11.48 16.89
N LYS A 104 20.83 10.43 17.70
CA LYS A 104 20.85 9.03 17.25
C LYS A 104 19.49 8.38 17.49
N ALA A 105 19.01 7.61 16.50
CA ALA A 105 17.80 6.80 16.63
C ALA A 105 18.03 5.66 17.64
N LYS A 106 17.06 5.43 18.52
CA LYS A 106 16.99 4.34 19.49
C LYS A 106 15.60 3.72 19.45
N ALA A 107 15.52 2.41 19.60
CA ALA A 107 14.24 1.71 19.72
C ALA A 107 13.80 1.70 21.19
N LYS A 108 12.62 2.25 21.47
CA LYS A 108 11.94 2.19 22.76
C LYS A 108 10.82 1.16 22.69
N THR A 109 10.93 0.08 23.46
CA THR A 109 9.84 -0.92 23.56
C THR A 109 8.62 -0.30 24.20
N LEU A 110 7.44 -0.49 23.58
CA LEU A 110 6.17 -0.05 24.14
C LEU A 110 5.56 -1.16 25.02
N PRO A 111 4.65 -0.83 25.95
CA PRO A 111 4.06 -1.83 26.85
C PRO A 111 3.40 -2.99 26.12
N LYS A 112 3.39 -4.18 26.75
CA LYS A 112 2.64 -5.34 26.24
C LYS A 112 1.15 -4.99 26.10
N GLY A 113 0.50 -5.49 25.06
CA GLY A 113 -0.90 -5.18 24.75
C GLY A 113 -1.13 -3.83 24.05
N THR A 114 -0.07 -3.08 23.72
CA THR A 114 -0.20 -1.88 22.87
C THR A 114 -0.70 -2.22 21.48
N VAL A 115 -0.37 -3.41 20.97
CA VAL A 115 -0.87 -3.96 19.70
C VAL A 115 -1.38 -5.38 19.94
N LYS A 116 -2.37 -5.79 19.13
CA LYS A 116 -2.88 -7.16 19.05
C LYS A 116 -2.27 -7.88 17.85
N ASP A 117 -2.26 -7.19 16.71
CA ASP A 117 -1.86 -7.69 15.40
C ASP A 117 -1.23 -6.54 14.58
N PHE A 118 -1.20 -6.67 13.25
CA PHE A 118 -0.56 -5.72 12.34
C PHE A 118 -1.51 -4.65 11.77
N SER A 119 -2.79 -4.64 12.17
CA SER A 119 -3.83 -3.75 11.59
C SER A 119 -3.79 -2.31 12.12
N GLY A 120 -3.14 -2.06 13.26
CA GLY A 120 -2.97 -0.73 13.82
C GLY A 120 -2.94 -0.71 15.35
N LEU A 121 -3.17 0.47 15.90
CA LEU A 121 -3.28 0.72 17.34
C LEU A 121 -4.75 0.56 17.77
N PRO A 122 -5.11 -0.50 18.53
CA PRO A 122 -6.50 -0.81 18.81
C PRO A 122 -7.17 0.19 19.74
N GLY A 123 -8.40 0.59 19.42
CA GLY A 123 -9.22 1.53 20.20
C GLY A 123 -8.52 2.88 20.42
N PHE A 124 -7.96 3.45 19.36
CA PHE A 124 -7.20 4.70 19.42
C PHE A 124 -8.11 5.92 19.39
N ALA A 125 -9.04 6.00 18.45
CA ALA A 125 -9.99 7.10 18.38
C ALA A 125 -11.24 6.75 19.17
N GLU A 126 -11.65 7.63 20.08
CA GLU A 126 -12.90 7.53 20.83
C GLU A 126 -13.93 8.46 20.20
N ILE A 127 -15.01 7.91 19.65
CA ILE A 127 -16.04 8.65 18.91
C ILE A 127 -17.33 8.65 19.73
N THR A 128 -17.92 9.83 19.88
CA THR A 128 -19.26 10.02 20.44
C THR A 128 -20.10 10.86 19.49
N ILE A 129 -21.29 10.37 19.12
CA ILE A 129 -22.25 11.11 18.31
C ILE A 129 -23.45 11.50 19.18
N THR A 130 -23.82 12.78 19.14
CA THR A 130 -25.02 13.32 19.80
C THR A 130 -25.99 13.90 18.79
N ASP A 131 -27.28 13.67 18.97
CA ASP A 131 -28.33 14.29 18.15
C ASP A 131 -28.53 15.78 18.51
N LYS A 132 -29.45 16.46 17.80
CA LYS A 132 -29.80 17.88 18.05
C LYS A 132 -30.27 18.17 19.48
N SER A 133 -30.82 17.19 20.19
CA SER A 133 -31.28 17.33 21.57
C SER A 133 -30.15 17.19 22.59
N GLY A 134 -28.92 16.87 22.14
CA GLY A 134 -27.77 16.59 23.00
C GLY A 134 -27.73 15.15 23.51
N ARG A 135 -28.68 14.29 23.11
CA ARG A 135 -28.70 12.89 23.49
C ARG A 135 -27.63 12.13 22.73
N LYS A 136 -26.83 11.34 23.45
CA LYS A 136 -25.83 10.43 22.86
C LYS A 136 -26.55 9.31 22.11
N VAL A 137 -26.35 9.24 20.80
CA VAL A 137 -26.95 8.21 19.92
C VAL A 137 -25.94 7.12 19.56
N LEU A 138 -24.65 7.40 19.65
CA LEU A 138 -23.59 6.43 19.37
C LEU A 138 -22.35 6.72 20.22
N SER A 139 -21.68 5.65 20.64
CA SER A 139 -20.33 5.69 21.20
C SER A 139 -19.56 4.47 20.70
N ARG A 140 -18.41 4.68 20.08
CA ARG A 140 -17.55 3.59 19.59
C ARG A 140 -16.08 3.99 19.61
N THR A 141 -15.21 3.01 19.46
CA THR A 141 -13.79 3.23 19.28
C THR A 141 -13.34 2.74 17.91
N GLU A 142 -12.38 3.42 17.30
CA GLU A 142 -11.72 2.97 16.06
C GLU A 142 -10.26 2.67 16.31
N ASP A 143 -9.76 1.67 15.59
CA ASP A 143 -8.35 1.36 15.51
C ASP A 143 -7.65 2.39 14.62
N PHE A 144 -6.42 2.76 14.96
CA PHE A 144 -5.65 3.74 14.19
C PHE A 144 -4.46 3.08 13.51
N CYS A 145 -4.50 3.03 12.18
CA CYS A 145 -3.34 2.69 11.37
C CYS A 145 -2.51 3.95 11.09
N PRO A 146 -1.25 4.05 11.59
CA PRO A 146 -0.42 5.23 11.32
C PRO A 146 -0.02 5.39 9.84
N ASN A 147 -0.05 4.31 9.06
CA ASN A 147 0.22 4.32 7.62
C ASN A 147 -1.03 4.65 6.77
N ASN A 148 -2.18 4.87 7.41
CA ASN A 148 -3.42 5.18 6.71
C ASN A 148 -3.32 6.51 5.94
N ALA A 149 -4.29 6.77 5.06
CA ALA A 149 -4.46 7.98 4.25
C ALA A 149 -3.79 9.21 4.87
N SER A 150 -2.60 9.52 4.35
CA SER A 150 -1.68 10.48 4.93
C SER A 150 -1.42 11.64 3.97
N GLY A 151 -1.46 12.85 4.51
CA GLY A 151 -1.25 14.08 3.74
C GLY A 151 -0.30 15.06 4.44
N ARG A 152 0.36 15.91 3.65
CA ARG A 152 1.12 17.04 4.18
C ARG A 152 0.16 18.04 4.82
N VAL A 153 0.42 18.43 6.06
CA VAL A 153 -0.32 19.51 6.74
C VAL A 153 0.36 20.87 6.59
N ARG A 154 1.55 20.92 6.01
CA ARG A 154 2.27 22.16 5.74
C ARG A 154 3.03 22.14 4.41
N PRO A 155 3.20 23.28 3.72
CA PRO A 155 3.94 23.36 2.46
C PRO A 155 5.44 23.02 2.57
N ASP A 156 6.04 23.20 3.74
CA ASP A 156 7.46 22.96 4.01
C ASP A 156 7.79 21.50 4.37
N ALA A 157 6.77 20.65 4.53
CA ALA A 157 6.93 19.23 4.80
C ALA A 157 7.50 18.47 3.59
N PRO A 158 8.20 17.33 3.80
CA PRO A 158 8.71 16.50 2.70
C PRO A 158 7.61 16.17 1.69
N ALA A 159 7.94 16.21 0.40
CA ALA A 159 6.95 16.04 -0.67
C ALA A 159 6.29 14.64 -0.71
N THR A 160 6.95 13.66 -0.11
CA THR A 160 6.48 12.27 0.00
C THR A 160 6.75 11.76 1.42
N SER A 161 5.84 10.91 1.93
CA SER A 161 6.11 10.10 3.13
C SER A 161 7.05 8.95 2.77
N LYS A 162 7.97 8.64 3.68
CA LYS A 162 8.83 7.46 3.59
C LYS A 162 8.16 6.18 4.07
N TYR A 163 7.08 6.25 4.82
CA TYR A 163 6.40 5.09 5.39
C TYR A 163 5.45 4.42 4.38
N PRO A 164 5.16 3.12 4.53
CA PRO A 164 4.17 2.44 3.69
C PRO A 164 2.82 3.16 3.67
N GLU A 165 2.02 2.87 2.65
CA GLU A 165 0.72 3.50 2.41
C GLU A 165 -0.45 2.77 3.12
N SER A 166 -0.18 1.66 3.82
CA SER A 166 -1.19 0.94 4.62
C SER A 166 -0.57 0.14 5.77
N CYS A 167 -1.41 -0.30 6.71
CA CYS A 167 -1.06 -1.31 7.70
C CYS A 167 -1.42 -2.70 7.17
N PRO A 168 -0.58 -3.73 7.37
CA PRO A 168 -0.84 -5.06 6.83
C PRO A 168 -2.06 -5.74 7.45
N THR A 169 -2.83 -6.45 6.64
CA THR A 169 -3.98 -7.25 7.05
C THR A 169 -3.74 -8.75 6.99
N ASN A 170 -2.67 -9.16 6.30
CA ASN A 170 -2.34 -10.57 6.17
C ASN A 170 -2.13 -11.19 7.56
N PRO A 171 -2.88 -12.25 7.93
CA PRO A 171 -2.79 -12.85 9.25
C PRO A 171 -1.40 -13.44 9.54
N PHE A 172 -0.60 -13.68 8.49
CA PHE A 172 0.73 -14.25 8.53
C PHE A 172 1.89 -13.24 8.38
N THR A 173 1.63 -11.92 8.37
CA THR A 173 2.66 -10.84 8.45
C THR A 173 3.62 -11.03 9.63
N LEU A 174 4.93 -10.93 9.42
CA LEU A 174 5.96 -11.07 10.45
C LEU A 174 6.48 -9.71 10.96
N GLY A 175 6.49 -8.69 10.10
CA GLY A 175 7.04 -7.38 10.44
C GLY A 175 6.46 -6.24 9.61
N SER A 176 6.24 -5.10 10.26
CA SER A 176 5.77 -3.88 9.61
C SER A 176 6.42 -2.64 10.20
N VAL A 177 6.55 -1.61 9.37
CA VAL A 177 6.96 -0.27 9.79
C VAL A 177 5.76 0.65 9.61
N TRP A 178 5.27 1.21 10.71
CA TRP A 178 4.22 2.20 10.71
C TRP A 178 4.78 3.58 10.97
N GLY A 179 4.24 4.61 10.32
CA GLY A 179 4.65 5.95 10.66
C GLY A 179 3.88 7.09 10.01
N VAL A 180 3.98 8.24 10.66
CA VAL A 180 3.48 9.52 10.17
C VAL A 180 4.70 10.42 9.98
N GLU A 181 4.94 10.83 8.73
CA GLU A 181 6.10 11.66 8.37
C GLU A 181 6.04 13.03 9.07
N LYS A 182 7.20 13.64 9.34
CA LYS A 182 7.28 14.96 9.95
C LYS A 182 6.57 15.99 9.06
N GLY A 183 5.61 16.72 9.62
CA GLY A 183 4.78 17.69 8.91
C GLY A 183 3.65 17.06 8.09
N TRP A 184 3.37 15.77 8.32
CA TRP A 184 2.24 15.05 7.76
C TRP A 184 1.20 14.73 8.84
N ALA A 185 0.05 14.25 8.39
CA ALA A 185 -0.99 13.71 9.26
C ALA A 185 -1.64 12.48 8.62
N ALA A 186 -1.99 11.50 9.44
CA ALA A 186 -2.68 10.28 9.04
C ALA A 186 -4.14 10.31 9.50
N ASN A 187 -5.06 9.89 8.64
CA ASN A 187 -6.49 9.84 8.96
C ASN A 187 -6.74 8.86 10.13
N THR A 188 -7.56 9.28 11.10
CA THR A 188 -7.93 8.47 12.27
C THR A 188 -9.12 7.53 12.01
N TYR A 189 -9.73 7.62 10.83
CA TYR A 189 -10.76 6.72 10.35
C TYR A 189 -10.17 5.38 9.85
N ALA A 190 -10.68 4.25 10.33
CA ALA A 190 -10.12 2.92 10.05
C ALA A 190 -10.42 2.38 8.63
N GLY A 191 -11.12 3.11 7.75
CA GLY A 191 -11.30 2.71 6.36
C GLY A 191 -12.07 1.39 6.20
N SER A 192 -11.57 0.49 5.36
CA SER A 192 -12.17 -0.82 5.06
C SER A 192 -12.29 -1.78 6.26
N TYR A 193 -11.77 -1.40 7.43
CA TYR A 193 -11.80 -2.21 8.65
C TYR A 193 -12.87 -1.73 9.66
N THR A 194 -13.62 -0.69 9.31
CA THR A 194 -14.71 -0.19 10.16
C THR A 194 -16.06 -0.69 9.65
N GLU A 195 -16.97 -0.92 10.58
CA GLU A 195 -18.35 -1.26 10.25
C GLU A 195 -19.16 0.03 10.07
N ALA A 196 -20.08 0.00 9.10
CA ALA A 196 -21.08 1.03 8.97
C ALA A 196 -21.95 1.10 10.24
N VAL A 197 -22.37 2.29 10.62
CA VAL A 197 -23.30 2.48 11.72
C VAL A 197 -24.65 2.94 11.22
N ALA A 198 -25.69 2.39 11.84
CA ALA A 198 -27.05 2.87 11.65
C ALA A 198 -27.18 4.27 12.28
N LEU A 199 -27.23 5.29 11.43
CA LEU A 199 -27.62 6.65 11.80
C LEU A 199 -28.70 7.11 10.83
N ALA A 200 -29.85 7.50 11.37
CA ALA A 200 -30.94 8.04 10.56
C ALA A 200 -30.52 9.36 9.90
N ALA A 201 -31.16 9.70 8.78
CA ALA A 201 -31.00 11.01 8.16
C ALA A 201 -31.29 12.13 9.18
N GLY A 202 -30.41 13.12 9.26
CA GLY A 202 -30.48 14.14 10.29
C GLY A 202 -29.16 14.87 10.50
N THR A 203 -29.09 15.70 11.54
CA THR A 203 -27.85 16.38 11.91
C THR A 203 -27.42 15.99 13.32
N TYR A 204 -26.13 15.83 13.49
CA TYR A 204 -25.48 15.36 14.70
C TYR A 204 -24.25 16.19 15.00
N THR A 205 -23.73 16.03 16.21
CA THR A 205 -22.40 16.49 16.59
C THR A 205 -21.54 15.28 16.92
N ALA A 206 -20.42 15.13 16.22
CA ALA A 206 -19.42 14.14 16.50
C ALA A 206 -18.30 14.74 17.35
N LYS A 207 -17.96 14.06 18.44
CA LYS A 207 -16.80 14.36 19.27
C LYS A 207 -15.79 13.22 19.13
N VAL A 208 -14.59 13.55 18.67
CA VAL A 208 -13.50 12.59 18.46
C VAL A 208 -12.36 12.91 19.41
N GLY A 209 -11.97 11.95 20.25
CA GLY A 209 -10.81 12.04 21.13
C GLY A 209 -9.79 10.95 20.84
N VAL A 210 -8.56 11.11 21.32
CA VAL A 210 -7.58 10.03 21.37
C VAL A 210 -7.67 9.34 22.72
N ALA A 211 -7.76 8.02 22.78
CA ALA A 211 -7.91 7.28 24.04
C ALA A 211 -6.80 7.58 25.05
N LYS A 212 -7.15 7.61 26.35
CA LYS A 212 -6.24 8.03 27.43
C LYS A 212 -4.90 7.29 27.39
N LYS A 213 -4.93 5.97 27.16
CA LYS A 213 -3.72 5.13 27.08
C LYS A 213 -2.71 5.64 26.05
N TYR A 214 -3.17 6.13 24.89
CA TYR A 214 -2.30 6.64 23.84
C TYR A 214 -1.88 8.09 24.07
N ARG A 215 -2.74 8.89 24.72
CA ARG A 215 -2.37 10.22 25.19
C ARG A 215 -1.20 10.15 26.15
N ASP A 216 -1.27 9.26 27.13
CA ASP A 216 -0.21 9.05 28.11
C ASP A 216 1.05 8.46 27.45
N LEU A 217 0.89 7.50 26.53
CA LEU A 217 2.00 6.81 25.88
C LEU A 217 2.81 7.72 24.94
N PHE A 218 2.13 8.58 24.17
CA PHE A 218 2.74 9.42 23.14
C PHE A 218 2.77 10.92 23.49
N GLY A 219 2.27 11.33 24.65
CA GLY A 219 2.22 12.73 25.06
C GLY A 219 1.23 13.57 24.24
N ILE A 220 0.10 12.99 23.82
CA ILE A 220 -0.93 13.70 23.05
C ILE A 220 -1.82 14.48 24.02
N ALA A 221 -2.02 15.78 23.76
CA ALA A 221 -2.91 16.60 24.58
C ALA A 221 -4.36 16.10 24.53
N ASN A 222 -5.08 16.19 25.65
CA ASN A 222 -6.51 15.87 25.70
C ASN A 222 -7.35 17.01 25.08
N LYS A 223 -7.30 17.12 23.74
CA LYS A 223 -8.03 18.12 22.95
C LYS A 223 -8.89 17.38 21.92
N PRO A 224 -10.11 16.96 22.28
CA PRO A 224 -11.00 16.30 21.34
C PRO A 224 -11.45 17.28 20.25
N ALA A 225 -11.56 16.79 19.01
CA ALA A 225 -12.14 17.51 17.89
C ALA A 225 -13.67 17.40 17.94
N THR A 226 -14.36 18.45 17.50
CA THR A 226 -15.83 18.47 17.37
C THR A 226 -16.18 18.78 15.93
N VAL A 227 -17.02 17.95 15.32
CA VAL A 227 -17.41 18.07 13.90
C VAL A 227 -18.93 17.97 13.81
N LYS A 228 -19.56 18.90 13.09
CA LYS A 228 -20.99 18.82 12.77
C LYS A 228 -21.20 17.80 11.64
N VAL A 229 -22.09 16.83 11.84
CA VAL A 229 -22.32 15.75 10.87
C VAL A 229 -23.75 15.86 10.36
N THR A 230 -23.91 15.92 9.05
CA THR A 230 -25.22 15.75 8.40
C THR A 230 -25.27 14.36 7.77
N VAL A 231 -26.27 13.56 8.11
CA VAL A 231 -26.53 12.28 7.44
C VAL A 231 -27.66 12.50 6.44
N VAL A 232 -27.41 12.12 5.19
CA VAL A 232 -28.41 12.13 4.12
C VAL A 232 -28.65 10.72 3.62
N GLU A 233 -29.89 10.40 3.27
CA GLU A 233 -30.26 9.14 2.63
C GLU A 233 -30.35 9.33 1.11
N ARG A 234 -29.87 8.36 0.32
CA ARG A 234 -29.93 8.36 -1.15
C ARG A 234 -30.32 6.97 -1.69
N SER A 235 -30.89 6.92 -2.90
CA SER A 235 -31.08 5.70 -3.67
C SER A 235 -30.20 5.69 -4.93
N TYR A 236 -29.81 4.50 -5.41
CA TYR A 236 -29.13 4.37 -6.70
C TYR A 236 -29.99 4.90 -7.86
N ASP A 237 -31.31 4.76 -7.76
CA ASP A 237 -32.26 5.24 -8.77
C ASP A 237 -32.33 6.77 -8.84
N ASP A 238 -32.06 7.46 -7.73
CA ASP A 238 -32.03 8.92 -7.67
C ASP A 238 -30.82 9.52 -8.43
N GLN A 239 -29.78 8.71 -8.71
CA GLN A 239 -28.60 9.13 -9.47
C GLN A 239 -28.72 8.86 -10.99
N GLY A 240 -29.68 8.03 -11.41
CA GLY A 240 -30.00 7.79 -12.83
C GLY A 240 -30.80 8.91 -13.50
N ALA A 241 -31.45 9.77 -12.71
CA ALA A 241 -32.34 10.83 -13.23
C ALA A 241 -31.61 12.12 -13.67
N VAL A 242 -30.33 12.29 -13.34
CA VAL A 242 -29.58 13.53 -13.66
C VAL A 242 -28.90 13.51 -15.04
N GLY A 243 -29.05 12.43 -15.81
CA GLY A 243 -28.46 12.27 -17.15
C GLY A 243 -29.42 12.35 -18.35
N LEU A 244 -30.75 12.42 -18.13
CA LEU A 244 -31.72 12.29 -19.23
C LEU A 244 -32.89 13.30 -19.24
N SER A 245 -32.87 14.32 -18.38
CA SER A 245 -33.90 15.37 -18.37
C SER A 245 -33.37 16.74 -18.80
N ALA A 246 -32.68 16.80 -19.94
CA ALA A 246 -32.37 18.06 -20.62
C ALA A 246 -32.30 17.88 -22.14
N SER A 247 -33.36 17.36 -22.74
CA SER A 247 -33.66 17.54 -24.18
C SER A 247 -35.02 16.92 -24.52
N ARG A 248 -36.09 17.58 -24.08
CA ARG A 248 -37.39 17.47 -24.74
C ARG A 248 -37.91 18.86 -25.01
N SER A 249 -37.51 19.40 -26.16
CA SER A 249 -38.22 20.45 -26.91
C SER A 249 -37.53 20.67 -28.25
N ALA A 250 -37.92 19.89 -29.26
CA ALA A 250 -38.04 20.32 -30.65
C ALA A 250 -38.66 19.17 -31.47
N ALA A 251 -39.78 19.47 -32.11
CA ALA A 251 -40.54 18.56 -32.94
C ALA A 251 -40.06 18.59 -34.40
N ALA A 252 -40.38 17.50 -35.10
CA ALA A 252 -40.64 17.35 -36.54
C ALA A 252 -39.46 17.40 -37.54
N GLY A 253 -39.42 16.40 -38.42
CA GLY A 253 -38.70 16.41 -39.69
C GLY A 253 -38.22 15.02 -40.14
N GLU A 254 -38.96 14.40 -41.05
CA GLU A 254 -38.62 13.17 -41.77
C GLU A 254 -37.28 13.28 -42.55
N HIS A 255 -36.54 12.16 -42.70
CA HIS A 255 -36.07 11.60 -43.98
C HIS A 255 -35.02 10.49 -43.79
N ALA A 256 -35.19 9.42 -44.58
CA ALA A 256 -34.31 8.25 -44.72
C ALA A 256 -33.08 8.54 -45.59
N GLY A 257 -31.99 7.77 -45.43
CA GLY A 257 -30.86 7.79 -46.36
C GLY A 257 -29.65 6.96 -45.90
N HIS A 258 -29.03 6.24 -46.83
CA HIS A 258 -28.04 5.17 -46.66
C HIS A 258 -26.57 5.63 -46.54
N ALA A 259 -25.73 4.66 -46.13
CA ALA A 259 -24.39 4.32 -46.66
C ALA A 259 -23.11 4.94 -46.03
N ALA A 260 -22.31 4.01 -45.49
CA ALA A 260 -20.88 3.72 -45.71
C ALA A 260 -19.82 4.83 -45.74
N GLY A 261 -18.70 4.57 -45.03
CA GLY A 261 -17.35 4.82 -45.56
C GLY A 261 -16.38 5.63 -44.69
N HIS A 262 -15.47 4.89 -44.04
CA HIS A 262 -14.03 5.16 -43.90
C HIS A 262 -13.46 6.40 -43.17
N GLN A 263 -12.32 6.10 -42.52
CA GLN A 263 -11.15 6.94 -42.22
C GLN A 263 -11.10 7.73 -40.90
N ALA A 264 -10.23 7.26 -40.01
CA ALA A 264 -9.33 8.10 -39.23
C ALA A 264 -8.15 8.53 -40.14
N PRO A 265 -7.41 9.65 -39.88
CA PRO A 265 -6.56 9.74 -38.69
C PRO A 265 -6.27 11.15 -38.09
N ALA A 266 -5.77 11.10 -36.85
CA ALA A 266 -4.73 11.94 -36.24
C ALA A 266 -4.98 13.40 -35.75
N ALA A 267 -4.47 13.60 -34.53
CA ALA A 267 -3.73 14.75 -33.98
C ALA A 267 -4.46 15.98 -33.40
N HIS A 268 -4.28 16.12 -32.08
CA HIS A 268 -4.01 17.33 -31.27
C HIS A 268 -4.34 18.72 -31.85
N THR A 269 -5.22 19.46 -31.18
CA THR A 269 -4.96 20.73 -30.44
C THR A 269 -6.30 21.44 -30.15
N GLY A 270 -6.42 22.05 -28.96
CA GLY A 270 -7.59 22.87 -28.63
C GLY A 270 -7.70 23.24 -27.16
N HIS A 271 -6.88 24.19 -26.70
CA HIS A 271 -7.19 24.98 -25.50
C HIS A 271 -8.30 25.98 -25.86
N GLY A 272 -9.42 25.94 -25.13
CA GLY A 272 -10.48 26.96 -25.16
C GLY A 272 -10.70 27.53 -23.75
N PRO A 273 -10.98 28.84 -23.60
CA PRO A 273 -11.09 29.50 -22.29
C PRO A 273 -12.53 29.50 -21.76
N GLY A 274 -12.66 29.46 -20.43
CA GLY A 274 -13.78 30.07 -19.70
C GLY A 274 -14.96 29.16 -19.36
N HIS A 275 -15.17 28.93 -18.07
CA HIS A 275 -16.35 29.41 -17.34
C HIS A 275 -16.05 29.37 -15.83
N ALA A 276 -16.14 30.52 -15.17
CA ALA A 276 -16.16 30.58 -13.71
C ALA A 276 -17.53 30.07 -13.22
N PRO A 277 -17.59 29.17 -12.22
CA PRO A 277 -18.87 28.74 -11.66
C PRO A 277 -19.53 29.90 -10.90
N THR A 278 -20.85 29.99 -11.03
CA THR A 278 -21.67 30.98 -10.33
C THR A 278 -21.78 30.65 -8.83
N PRO A 279 -22.05 31.63 -7.93
CA PRO A 279 -22.01 31.43 -6.48
C PRO A 279 -23.00 30.40 -5.89
N ALA A 280 -23.93 29.86 -6.70
CA ALA A 280 -24.90 28.85 -6.28
C ALA A 280 -24.41 27.40 -6.42
N GLN A 281 -23.20 27.16 -6.92
CA GLN A 281 -22.59 25.82 -7.06
C GLN A 281 -21.50 25.52 -6.02
N ALA A 282 -21.32 26.37 -5.01
CA ALA A 282 -20.44 26.10 -3.88
C ALA A 282 -21.11 25.18 -2.83
N ALA A 283 -21.59 24.01 -3.26
CA ALA A 283 -21.79 22.91 -2.32
C ALA A 283 -20.40 22.37 -1.95
N ALA A 284 -20.14 22.18 -0.66
CA ALA A 284 -18.92 21.54 -0.19
C ALA A 284 -18.68 20.23 -0.99
N PRO A 285 -17.44 19.91 -1.38
CA PRO A 285 -17.16 18.66 -2.07
C PRO A 285 -17.71 17.49 -1.27
N VAL A 286 -18.36 16.54 -1.94
CA VAL A 286 -18.94 15.33 -1.32
C VAL A 286 -17.78 14.54 -0.69
N THR A 287 -17.59 14.64 0.62
CA THR A 287 -16.43 14.04 1.31
C THR A 287 -16.58 12.54 1.56
N SER A 288 -17.74 11.95 1.28
CA SER A 288 -17.92 10.49 1.36
C SER A 288 -18.98 10.02 0.36
N GLY A 289 -18.59 9.09 -0.51
CA GLY A 289 -19.52 8.27 -1.27
C GLY A 289 -20.14 7.18 -0.39
N ALA A 290 -20.90 6.29 -1.02
CA ALA A 290 -21.64 5.18 -0.41
C ALA A 290 -20.86 4.15 0.40
N GLY A 291 -19.63 3.90 -0.02
CA GLY A 291 -18.76 2.91 0.61
C GLY A 291 -17.78 3.55 1.56
N PRO A 292 -16.84 2.76 2.11
CA PRO A 292 -15.70 3.29 2.84
C PRO A 292 -15.05 4.43 2.05
N SER A 293 -15.07 5.65 2.59
CA SER A 293 -14.48 6.81 1.93
C SER A 293 -12.98 6.85 2.17
N TYR A 294 -12.24 7.23 1.14
CA TYR A 294 -10.81 7.48 1.22
C TYR A 294 -10.55 8.96 0.95
N ASN A 295 -10.08 9.68 1.97
CA ASN A 295 -9.49 11.00 1.75
C ASN A 295 -8.19 10.83 0.95
N VAL A 296 -8.19 11.33 -0.30
CA VAL A 296 -7.08 11.49 -1.27
C VAL A 296 -5.82 10.67 -0.96
N GLY A 297 -5.68 9.51 -1.60
CA GLY A 297 -4.51 8.63 -1.50
C GLY A 297 -4.77 7.18 -1.94
N HIS A 298 -6.02 6.74 -1.93
CA HIS A 298 -6.41 5.33 -2.13
C HIS A 298 -7.56 5.11 -3.11
N GLY A 299 -7.78 6.04 -4.06
CA GLY A 299 -8.55 5.68 -5.26
C GLY A 299 -7.68 4.81 -6.20
N PRO A 300 -8.27 4.01 -7.10
CA PRO A 300 -7.53 3.26 -8.13
C PRO A 300 -6.71 4.17 -9.08
N LEU A 301 -6.90 5.50 -8.98
CA LEU A 301 -6.15 6.50 -9.70
C LEU A 301 -5.49 7.46 -8.71
N ARG A 302 -4.16 7.53 -8.75
CA ARG A 302 -3.38 8.60 -8.13
C ARG A 302 -3.74 9.91 -8.83
N ALA A 303 -4.30 10.89 -8.11
CA ALA A 303 -4.42 12.24 -8.63
C ALA A 303 -3.02 12.74 -9.00
N ALA A 304 -2.84 13.18 -10.25
CA ALA A 304 -1.58 13.73 -10.70
C ALA A 304 -1.22 14.93 -9.81
N PRO A 305 0.02 15.03 -9.29
CA PRO A 305 0.43 16.23 -8.58
C PRO A 305 0.28 17.44 -9.51
N PRO A 306 -0.13 18.62 -9.01
CA PRO A 306 -0.22 19.82 -9.83
C PRO A 306 1.13 20.05 -10.53
N ALA A 307 1.08 20.32 -11.84
CA ALA A 307 2.27 20.48 -12.64
C ALA A 307 3.11 21.65 -12.11
N LEU A 308 4.26 21.34 -11.51
CA LEU A 308 5.23 22.36 -11.12
C LEU A 308 5.83 23.01 -12.37
N PRO A 309 5.96 24.36 -12.39
CA PRO A 309 6.74 25.06 -13.40
C PRO A 309 8.14 24.47 -13.53
N TRP A 310 8.66 24.39 -14.76
CA TRP A 310 9.93 23.73 -15.10
C TRP A 310 11.13 24.22 -14.26
N ALA A 311 11.13 25.49 -13.86
CA ALA A 311 12.16 26.10 -13.01
C ALA A 311 12.19 25.55 -11.57
N LEU A 312 11.06 25.08 -11.04
CA LEU A 312 10.96 24.48 -9.70
C LEU A 312 11.29 22.99 -9.70
N LYS A 313 11.05 22.27 -10.81
CA LYS A 313 11.45 20.85 -10.97
C LYS A 313 12.96 20.66 -10.79
N LYS A 314 13.79 21.54 -11.36
CA LYS A 314 15.26 21.51 -11.22
C LYS A 314 15.71 21.71 -9.76
N LYS A 315 15.07 22.62 -9.03
CA LYS A 315 15.39 22.91 -7.63
C LYS A 315 14.88 21.84 -6.66
N GLN A 316 13.81 21.13 -6.99
CA GLN A 316 13.27 20.04 -6.18
C GLN A 316 14.05 18.73 -6.38
N ALA A 317 14.49 18.42 -7.59
CA ALA A 317 15.41 17.29 -7.84
C ALA A 317 16.76 17.43 -7.10
N LEU A 318 17.17 18.68 -6.82
CA LEU A 318 18.34 19.01 -6.00
C LEU A 318 18.06 19.05 -4.48
N ARG A 319 16.78 18.97 -4.06
CA ARG A 319 16.34 19.02 -2.65
C ARG A 319 15.62 17.76 -2.17
N SER A 320 15.30 16.82 -3.06
CA SER A 320 15.00 15.45 -2.65
C SER A 320 16.27 14.89 -2.02
N LEU A 321 16.32 14.93 -0.69
CA LEU A 321 17.31 14.20 0.09
C LEU A 321 17.41 12.78 -0.50
N PRO A 322 18.60 12.22 -0.68
CA PRO A 322 18.72 10.79 -0.95
C PRO A 322 18.07 10.07 0.23
N LEU A 323 16.87 9.53 0.00
CA LEU A 323 16.23 8.63 0.93
C LEU A 323 17.10 7.38 0.99
N GLY A 324 17.84 7.24 2.09
CA GLY A 324 18.23 5.97 2.71
C GLY A 324 19.31 5.11 2.07
N ASP A 325 19.37 5.07 0.74
CA ASP A 325 20.10 4.01 0.06
C ASP A 325 21.60 4.28 0.00
N LYS A 326 22.38 3.23 0.27
CA LYS A 326 23.81 3.12 -0.05
C LYS A 326 23.99 1.97 -1.03
N GLY A 327 25.14 1.89 -1.71
CA GLY A 327 25.44 0.74 -2.56
C GLY A 327 25.27 -0.59 -1.80
N GLY A 328 24.28 -1.39 -2.19
CA GLY A 328 23.96 -2.71 -1.64
C GLY A 328 23.04 -2.72 -0.43
N GLN A 329 22.51 -1.56 -0.02
CA GLN A 329 21.65 -1.44 1.16
C GLN A 329 20.55 -0.41 0.90
N THR A 330 19.30 -0.84 1.00
CA THR A 330 18.17 0.08 1.17
C THR A 330 17.72 0.06 2.62
N ASP A 331 17.39 1.24 3.16
CA ASP A 331 16.69 1.36 4.44
C ASP A 331 15.17 1.15 4.29
N GLY A 332 14.72 0.85 3.07
CA GLY A 332 13.36 0.58 2.66
C GLY A 332 12.53 1.79 2.32
N SER A 333 13.01 3.00 2.61
CA SER A 333 12.27 4.24 2.38
C SER A 333 12.25 4.72 0.92
N ARG A 334 13.08 4.13 0.04
CA ARG A 334 13.18 4.58 -1.34
C ARG A 334 11.92 4.21 -2.14
N LYS A 335 11.29 5.21 -2.74
CA LYS A 335 10.32 5.01 -3.83
C LYS A 335 11.08 4.68 -5.14
N ALA A 336 11.32 3.40 -5.39
CA ALA A 336 12.13 2.91 -6.50
C ALA A 336 11.31 2.76 -7.80
N LEU A 337 11.54 3.56 -8.86
CA LEU A 337 10.79 3.44 -10.13
C LEU A 337 10.56 1.98 -10.57
N ALA A 338 9.33 1.67 -11.00
CA ALA A 338 8.97 0.36 -11.54
C ALA A 338 9.99 -0.09 -12.60
N LEU A 339 10.50 -1.31 -12.45
CA LEU A 339 11.35 -1.92 -13.44
C LEU A 339 10.50 -2.22 -14.69
N LYS A 340 10.98 -1.79 -15.85
CA LYS A 340 10.37 -2.13 -17.14
C LYS A 340 10.98 -3.40 -17.73
N PRO A 341 10.22 -4.22 -18.47
CA PRO A 341 10.80 -5.34 -19.21
C PRO A 341 11.92 -4.85 -20.12
N LEU A 342 12.96 -5.66 -20.31
CA LEU A 342 13.99 -5.31 -21.28
C LEU A 342 13.36 -5.22 -22.68
N ALA A 343 13.86 -4.28 -23.50
CA ALA A 343 13.33 -4.08 -24.85
C ALA A 343 13.54 -5.29 -25.78
N LYS A 344 14.46 -6.19 -25.42
CA LYS A 344 14.79 -7.39 -26.18
C LYS A 344 15.07 -8.53 -25.22
N ARG A 345 14.81 -9.75 -25.72
CA ARG A 345 15.24 -11.00 -25.09
C ARG A 345 16.74 -10.93 -24.77
N PRO A 346 17.19 -11.43 -23.60
CA PRO A 346 18.59 -11.38 -23.26
C PRO A 346 19.40 -12.24 -24.24
N ALA A 347 20.55 -11.71 -24.67
CA ALA A 347 21.47 -12.34 -25.62
C ALA A 347 22.79 -12.71 -24.91
N GLY A 348 23.49 -13.70 -25.44
CA GLY A 348 24.76 -14.20 -24.88
C GLY A 348 24.58 -15.45 -24.00
N LYS A 349 25.64 -15.87 -23.31
CA LYS A 349 25.60 -17.07 -22.47
C LYS A 349 24.87 -16.78 -21.14
N PRO A 350 23.84 -17.56 -20.77
CA PRO A 350 23.22 -17.46 -19.44
C PRO A 350 24.24 -17.60 -18.32
N SER A 351 24.08 -16.80 -17.26
CA SER A 351 24.95 -16.84 -16.09
C SER A 351 24.16 -16.56 -14.82
N VAL A 352 24.40 -17.36 -13.79
CA VAL A 352 23.91 -17.14 -12.43
C VAL A 352 25.10 -16.63 -11.61
N PRO A 353 25.30 -15.32 -11.51
CA PRO A 353 26.45 -14.76 -10.80
C PRO A 353 26.34 -14.99 -9.29
N ASP A 354 27.49 -14.96 -8.61
CA ASP A 354 27.56 -14.99 -7.15
C ASP A 354 27.20 -13.61 -6.56
N VAL A 355 25.91 -13.29 -6.66
CA VAL A 355 25.26 -12.13 -6.04
C VAL A 355 24.07 -12.60 -5.23
N PRO A 356 23.59 -11.79 -4.26
CA PRO A 356 22.45 -12.17 -3.44
C PRO A 356 21.21 -12.46 -4.31
N LYS A 357 20.42 -13.45 -3.88
CA LYS A 357 19.25 -13.98 -4.60
C LYS A 357 17.99 -13.79 -3.75
N PRO A 358 16.78 -13.87 -4.33
CA PRO A 358 15.56 -13.94 -3.54
C PRO A 358 15.55 -15.18 -2.63
N ASP A 359 14.70 -15.15 -1.61
CA ASP A 359 14.43 -16.27 -0.70
C ASP A 359 12.91 -16.41 -0.59
N LEU A 360 12.32 -17.26 -1.43
CA LEU A 360 10.88 -17.45 -1.48
C LEU A 360 10.46 -18.38 -0.35
N ARG A 361 9.49 -17.91 0.43
CA ARG A 361 8.92 -18.65 1.54
C ARG A 361 7.42 -18.67 1.38
N SER A 362 6.83 -19.84 1.59
CA SER A 362 5.38 -19.96 1.64
C SER A 362 4.86 -19.61 3.04
N LEU A 363 3.67 -19.02 3.11
CA LEU A 363 2.93 -18.86 4.34
C LEU A 363 1.86 -19.98 4.48
N PRO A 364 1.42 -20.33 5.70
CA PRO A 364 0.29 -21.24 5.85
C PRO A 364 -0.96 -20.68 5.15
N ALA A 365 -1.76 -21.57 4.55
CA ALA A 365 -3.03 -21.19 3.95
C ALA A 365 -4.04 -20.66 4.99
N TYR A 366 -4.92 -19.76 4.59
CA TYR A 366 -5.95 -19.11 5.42
C TYR A 366 -7.21 -18.81 4.61
N GLY A 367 -8.27 -18.28 5.23
CA GLY A 367 -9.57 -18.10 4.58
C GLY A 367 -10.13 -19.42 4.01
N ILE A 368 -9.93 -20.53 4.72
CA ILE A 368 -10.25 -21.87 4.22
C ILE A 368 -11.73 -22.18 4.46
N VAL A 369 -12.44 -22.43 3.38
CA VAL A 369 -13.88 -22.71 3.39
C VAL A 369 -14.22 -23.83 2.42
N VAL A 370 -15.35 -24.51 2.65
CA VAL A 370 -15.97 -25.37 1.64
C VAL A 370 -16.86 -24.47 0.77
N SER A 371 -16.78 -24.63 -0.54
CA SER A 371 -17.61 -23.93 -1.52
C SER A 371 -18.02 -24.85 -2.67
N ASP A 372 -19.00 -24.43 -3.46
CA ASP A 372 -19.50 -25.14 -4.64
C ASP A 372 -18.55 -24.99 -5.86
N GLY A 373 -17.44 -24.28 -5.68
CA GLY A 373 -16.40 -24.06 -6.68
C GLY A 373 -16.62 -22.84 -7.57
N GLU A 374 -15.85 -22.72 -8.63
CA GLU A 374 -15.96 -21.60 -9.60
C GLU A 374 -17.12 -21.82 -10.60
N GLN A 375 -17.42 -23.09 -10.91
CA GLN A 375 -18.38 -23.48 -11.94
C GLN A 375 -19.72 -23.96 -11.35
N ASP A 376 -19.87 -23.91 -10.01
CA ASP A 376 -21.03 -24.41 -9.26
C ASP A 376 -21.54 -25.77 -9.81
N VAL A 377 -20.61 -26.70 -10.04
CA VAL A 377 -20.93 -27.98 -10.68
C VAL A 377 -21.77 -28.80 -9.69
N PRO A 378 -23.00 -29.21 -10.05
CA PRO A 378 -23.83 -29.98 -9.14
C PRO A 378 -23.12 -31.27 -8.70
N GLY A 379 -23.12 -31.52 -7.38
CA GLY A 379 -22.52 -32.72 -6.80
C GLY A 379 -21.00 -32.63 -6.58
N LYS A 380 -20.43 -31.42 -6.61
CA LYS A 380 -19.00 -31.18 -6.36
C LYS A 380 -18.80 -30.30 -5.15
N ASP A 381 -17.91 -30.73 -4.26
CA ASP A 381 -17.47 -29.96 -3.11
C ASP A 381 -16.02 -29.53 -3.32
N TYR A 382 -15.74 -28.23 -3.18
CA TYR A 382 -14.40 -27.68 -3.30
C TYR A 382 -13.93 -27.10 -1.96
N LEU A 383 -12.64 -27.28 -1.68
CA LEU A 383 -11.98 -26.62 -0.56
C LEU A 383 -11.21 -25.41 -1.07
N ALA A 384 -11.77 -24.22 -0.91
CA ALA A 384 -11.16 -22.95 -1.31
C ALA A 384 -10.27 -22.39 -0.18
N PHE A 385 -9.19 -21.68 -0.54
CA PHE A 385 -8.24 -21.13 0.42
C PHE A 385 -7.37 -20.00 -0.15
N SER A 386 -6.98 -19.05 0.68
CA SER A 386 -5.92 -18.10 0.35
C SER A 386 -4.54 -18.73 0.52
N ALA A 387 -3.62 -18.44 -0.42
CA ALA A 387 -2.21 -18.86 -0.35
C ALA A 387 -1.28 -17.68 -0.64
N ASN A 388 -0.10 -17.67 -0.01
CA ASN A 388 0.89 -16.62 -0.17
C ASN A 388 2.31 -17.18 -0.29
N VAL A 389 3.07 -16.63 -1.23
CA VAL A 389 4.52 -16.79 -1.33
C VAL A 389 5.16 -15.40 -1.22
N TRP A 390 6.16 -15.26 -0.36
CA TRP A 390 6.83 -13.98 -0.12
C TRP A 390 8.34 -14.07 -0.25
N ASN A 391 8.96 -12.95 -0.59
CA ASN A 391 10.41 -12.85 -0.76
C ASN A 391 11.05 -12.30 0.52
N ALA A 392 11.70 -13.17 1.29
CA ALA A 392 12.44 -12.82 2.50
C ALA A 392 13.78 -12.11 2.22
N GLY A 393 14.13 -11.94 0.94
CA GLY A 393 15.33 -11.26 0.49
C GLY A 393 16.59 -12.13 0.56
N PRO A 394 17.78 -11.52 0.46
CA PRO A 394 18.03 -10.08 0.49
C PRO A 394 17.94 -9.37 -0.87
N ALA A 395 17.50 -10.04 -1.94
CA ALA A 395 17.33 -9.46 -3.27
C ALA A 395 15.91 -9.67 -3.83
N GLN A 396 15.43 -8.73 -4.63
CA GLN A 396 14.18 -8.85 -5.39
C GLN A 396 14.22 -10.04 -6.37
N LEU A 397 13.07 -10.67 -6.61
CA LEU A 397 12.87 -11.57 -7.74
C LEU A 397 12.42 -10.74 -8.94
N VAL A 398 13.12 -10.84 -10.07
CA VAL A 398 12.78 -10.15 -11.33
C VAL A 398 12.74 -11.16 -12.46
N VAL A 399 11.59 -11.30 -13.11
CA VAL A 399 11.38 -12.22 -14.23
C VAL A 399 10.79 -11.47 -15.42
N ASP A 400 11.39 -11.63 -16.61
CA ASP A 400 10.75 -11.18 -17.86
C ASP A 400 10.23 -12.36 -18.65
N GLY A 401 9.04 -12.20 -19.21
CA GLY A 401 8.51 -13.00 -20.32
C GLY A 401 8.78 -12.33 -21.66
N PHE A 402 9.17 -13.10 -22.67
CA PHE A 402 9.22 -12.66 -24.06
C PHE A 402 8.41 -13.59 -24.96
N ARG A 403 7.33 -13.08 -25.55
CA ARG A 403 6.47 -13.81 -26.49
C ARG A 403 7.09 -13.81 -27.89
N SER A 404 7.32 -14.98 -28.46
CA SER A 404 7.66 -15.10 -29.88
C SER A 404 6.39 -14.92 -30.75
N PRO A 405 6.51 -14.38 -31.98
CA PRO A 405 5.37 -14.22 -32.87
C PRO A 405 4.56 -15.52 -33.03
N GLY A 406 3.24 -15.44 -32.84
CA GLY A 406 2.31 -16.56 -32.98
C GLY A 406 2.36 -17.63 -31.87
N LYS A 407 3.16 -17.45 -30.80
CA LYS A 407 3.22 -18.40 -29.68
C LYS A 407 2.25 -18.05 -28.57
N ALA A 408 1.55 -19.06 -28.04
CA ALA A 408 0.64 -18.90 -26.91
C ALA A 408 1.38 -18.54 -25.61
N LYS A 409 2.57 -19.10 -25.37
CA LYS A 409 3.39 -18.89 -24.17
C LYS A 409 4.55 -17.92 -24.42
N MET A 410 5.01 -17.25 -23.35
CA MET A 410 6.27 -16.52 -23.33
C MET A 410 7.41 -17.38 -22.79
N ASP A 411 8.63 -17.19 -23.30
CA ASP A 411 9.83 -17.73 -22.63
C ASP A 411 10.21 -16.80 -21.48
N ALA A 412 10.47 -17.35 -20.29
CA ALA A 412 10.74 -16.59 -19.08
C ALA A 412 12.22 -16.61 -18.68
N TYR A 413 12.72 -15.47 -18.19
CA TYR A 413 14.11 -15.27 -17.78
C TYR A 413 14.17 -14.57 -16.42
N GLN A 414 14.92 -15.14 -15.48
CA GLN A 414 15.23 -14.49 -14.21
C GLN A 414 16.47 -13.61 -14.37
N TYR A 415 16.44 -12.41 -13.78
CA TYR A 415 17.55 -11.44 -13.81
C TYR A 415 18.20 -11.27 -12.44
N PHE A 416 19.52 -11.06 -12.44
CA PHE A 416 20.32 -10.87 -11.24
C PHE A 416 20.96 -9.48 -11.23
N TYR A 417 20.92 -8.83 -10.08
CA TYR A 417 21.42 -7.47 -9.88
C TYR A 417 22.50 -7.44 -8.81
N ASP A 418 23.51 -6.60 -9.01
CA ASP A 418 24.51 -6.32 -7.98
C ASP A 418 23.99 -5.35 -6.93
N ALA A 419 24.81 -5.10 -5.92
CA ALA A 419 24.56 -4.13 -4.86
C ALA A 419 24.22 -2.71 -5.37
N LYS A 420 24.71 -2.31 -6.55
CA LYS A 420 24.47 -0.99 -7.13
C LYS A 420 23.20 -0.96 -7.99
N GLY A 421 22.44 -2.05 -8.04
CA GLY A 421 21.27 -2.20 -8.90
C GLY A 421 21.61 -2.40 -10.37
N LYS A 422 22.86 -2.73 -10.72
CA LYS A 422 23.25 -3.07 -12.09
C LYS A 422 22.92 -4.53 -12.36
N GLN A 423 22.24 -4.80 -13.46
CA GLN A 423 22.03 -6.17 -13.93
C GLN A 423 23.38 -6.80 -14.29
N VAL A 424 23.69 -7.95 -13.70
CA VAL A 424 24.98 -8.65 -13.84
C VAL A 424 24.85 -10.08 -14.34
N GLY A 425 23.63 -10.59 -14.49
CA GLY A 425 23.39 -11.92 -15.06
C GLY A 425 21.91 -12.17 -15.35
N TYR A 426 21.66 -13.29 -16.00
CA TYR A 426 20.31 -13.80 -16.24
C TYR A 426 20.34 -15.31 -16.47
N THR A 427 19.22 -15.98 -16.26
CA THR A 427 19.06 -17.41 -16.58
C THR A 427 17.65 -17.71 -17.10
N PRO A 428 17.47 -18.58 -18.12
CA PRO A 428 16.17 -19.10 -18.49
C PRO A 428 15.52 -19.81 -17.28
N THR A 429 14.26 -19.52 -17.00
CA THR A 429 13.62 -19.96 -15.76
C THR A 429 12.23 -20.54 -15.93
N GLY A 430 11.71 -20.65 -17.15
CA GLY A 430 10.43 -21.33 -17.42
C GLY A 430 9.67 -20.63 -18.54
N THR A 431 8.35 -20.58 -18.38
CA THR A 431 7.44 -19.90 -19.32
C THR A 431 6.47 -18.99 -18.60
N MET A 432 5.77 -18.14 -19.35
CA MET A 432 4.55 -17.49 -18.88
C MET A 432 3.38 -17.87 -19.79
N GLU A 433 2.19 -18.00 -19.22
CA GLU A 433 0.95 -18.31 -19.94
C GLU A 433 -0.14 -17.30 -19.63
N TRP A 434 -1.03 -17.09 -20.60
CA TRP A 434 -2.17 -16.18 -20.45
C TRP A 434 -3.34 -16.93 -19.83
N ASP A 435 -3.93 -16.38 -18.77
CA ASP A 435 -5.14 -16.91 -18.15
C ASP A 435 -6.35 -16.04 -18.56
N PRO A 436 -7.29 -16.53 -19.39
CA PRO A 436 -8.42 -15.73 -19.86
C PRO A 436 -9.58 -15.68 -18.86
N ARG A 437 -9.50 -16.37 -17.71
CA ARG A 437 -10.61 -16.46 -16.76
C ARG A 437 -10.86 -15.11 -16.06
N PRO A 438 -12.12 -14.71 -15.81
CA PRO A 438 -12.43 -13.51 -15.04
C PRO A 438 -11.69 -13.49 -13.70
N GLY A 439 -11.08 -12.35 -13.34
CA GLY A 439 -10.20 -12.24 -12.17
C GLY A 439 -8.74 -12.65 -12.39
N HIS A 440 -8.43 -13.32 -13.51
CA HIS A 440 -7.07 -13.75 -13.88
C HIS A 440 -6.59 -13.27 -15.25
N VAL A 441 -7.27 -12.28 -15.84
CA VAL A 441 -7.02 -11.76 -17.21
C VAL A 441 -5.67 -11.03 -17.32
N HIS A 442 -4.58 -11.77 -17.14
CA HIS A 442 -3.19 -11.34 -17.10
C HIS A 442 -2.25 -12.55 -17.34
N TRP A 443 -0.94 -12.29 -17.51
CA TRP A 443 0.07 -13.34 -17.67
C TRP A 443 0.48 -13.95 -16.33
N HIS A 444 0.77 -15.26 -16.36
CA HIS A 444 1.19 -16.04 -15.20
C HIS A 444 2.53 -16.71 -15.47
N PHE A 445 3.51 -16.53 -14.58
CA PHE A 445 4.70 -17.36 -14.54
C PHE A 445 4.36 -18.79 -14.12
N THR A 446 4.68 -19.74 -15.01
CA THR A 446 4.49 -21.18 -14.76
C THR A 446 5.48 -21.69 -13.73
N ASP A 447 5.07 -22.61 -12.86
CA ASP A 447 5.91 -23.22 -11.81
C ASP A 447 6.32 -22.24 -10.68
N PHE A 448 5.58 -21.15 -10.44
CA PHE A 448 5.86 -20.28 -9.29
C PHE A 448 5.54 -20.96 -7.95
N ALA A 449 4.36 -21.59 -7.87
CA ALA A 449 3.89 -22.28 -6.68
C ALA A 449 3.12 -23.55 -7.07
N SER A 450 2.98 -24.46 -6.12
CA SER A 450 2.13 -25.65 -6.25
C SER A 450 1.36 -25.84 -4.95
N TYR A 451 0.08 -26.17 -5.06
CA TYR A 451 -0.78 -26.46 -3.92
C TYR A 451 -1.18 -27.92 -3.90
N ARG A 452 -1.02 -28.55 -2.74
CA ARG A 452 -1.30 -29.97 -2.54
C ARG A 452 -2.08 -30.18 -1.27
N LEU A 453 -3.11 -31.01 -1.32
CA LEU A 453 -3.75 -31.56 -0.14
C LEU A 453 -3.03 -32.85 0.23
N LEU A 454 -2.42 -32.88 1.41
CA LEU A 454 -1.68 -34.03 1.91
C LEU A 454 -2.50 -34.75 2.99
N LYS A 455 -2.42 -36.08 3.01
CA LYS A 455 -2.98 -36.92 4.08
C LYS A 455 -2.21 -36.71 5.39
N ALA A 456 -2.69 -37.33 6.48
CA ALA A 456 -2.02 -37.28 7.78
C ALA A 456 -0.54 -37.72 7.72
N ASP A 457 -0.25 -38.76 6.93
CA ASP A 457 1.09 -39.31 6.66
C ASP A 457 1.94 -38.49 5.66
N LYS A 458 1.45 -37.31 5.25
CA LYS A 458 2.08 -36.37 4.30
C LYS A 458 2.17 -36.88 2.86
N LYS A 459 1.48 -37.96 2.50
CA LYS A 459 1.32 -38.35 1.08
C LYS A 459 0.28 -37.47 0.39
N GLU A 460 0.52 -37.18 -0.88
CA GLU A 460 -0.40 -36.41 -1.72
C GLU A 460 -1.76 -37.13 -1.82
N ALA A 461 -2.85 -36.39 -1.58
CA ALA A 461 -4.22 -36.83 -1.78
C ALA A 461 -4.80 -36.18 -3.04
N VAL A 462 -4.65 -34.86 -3.13
CA VAL A 462 -5.14 -34.04 -4.25
C VAL A 462 -4.10 -32.99 -4.58
N ARG A 463 -3.96 -32.66 -5.86
CA ARG A 463 -3.18 -31.52 -6.35
C ARG A 463 -4.14 -30.51 -6.96
N SER A 464 -3.95 -29.23 -6.65
CA SER A 464 -4.71 -28.15 -7.28
C SER A 464 -4.27 -27.99 -8.73
N GLY A 465 -5.20 -27.63 -9.63
CA GLY A 465 -4.90 -27.30 -11.02
C GLY A 465 -4.17 -25.96 -11.21
N LYS A 466 -3.93 -25.19 -10.14
CA LYS A 466 -3.22 -23.91 -10.20
C LYS A 466 -1.69 -24.15 -10.19
N GLU A 467 -1.07 -23.96 -11.35
CA GLU A 467 0.38 -24.15 -11.56
C GLU A 467 1.10 -22.91 -12.11
N ALA A 468 0.36 -21.84 -12.45
CA ALA A 468 0.89 -20.59 -12.96
C ALA A 468 0.33 -19.38 -12.20
N PHE A 469 1.19 -18.40 -11.91
CA PHE A 469 0.89 -17.23 -11.08
C PHE A 469 1.58 -15.95 -11.60
N CYS A 470 0.88 -14.83 -11.61
CA CYS A 470 1.41 -13.48 -11.76
C CYS A 470 2.15 -13.06 -10.47
N LEU A 471 3.40 -12.60 -10.57
CA LEU A 471 4.14 -12.09 -9.40
C LEU A 471 3.81 -10.61 -9.14
N ALA A 472 3.02 -10.34 -8.10
CA ALA A 472 2.69 -8.99 -7.65
C ALA A 472 2.99 -8.77 -6.15
N ASN A 473 3.26 -7.52 -5.77
CA ASN A 473 3.53 -7.14 -4.39
C ASN A 473 2.22 -6.85 -3.64
N THR A 474 1.34 -7.85 -3.52
CA THR A 474 -0.01 -7.68 -2.97
C THR A 474 -0.03 -7.46 -1.46
N ASP A 475 0.95 -8.03 -0.74
CA ASP A 475 0.98 -8.01 0.73
C ASP A 475 2.32 -7.57 1.29
N ALA A 476 2.27 -6.79 2.37
CA ALA A 476 3.44 -6.51 3.20
C ALA A 476 3.61 -7.61 4.26
N ILE A 477 4.55 -8.53 4.04
CA ILE A 477 4.78 -9.68 4.93
C ILE A 477 5.84 -9.37 5.98
N ASP A 478 7.01 -8.87 5.60
CA ASP A 478 8.01 -8.42 6.57
C ASP A 478 8.82 -7.24 6.03
N TYR A 479 8.36 -6.03 6.32
CA TYR A 479 9.08 -4.80 5.98
C TYR A 479 10.18 -4.43 6.97
N THR A 480 10.48 -5.29 7.93
CA THR A 480 11.58 -5.10 8.88
C THR A 480 12.84 -5.87 8.50
N VAL A 481 12.77 -6.77 7.51
CA VAL A 481 13.97 -7.44 6.97
C VAL A 481 14.87 -6.46 6.24
N LYS A 482 16.15 -6.84 6.16
CA LYS A 482 17.14 -6.05 5.43
C LYS A 482 16.76 -5.97 3.96
N ASN A 483 16.90 -4.77 3.39
CA ASN A 483 16.59 -4.44 2.00
C ASN A 483 15.10 -4.49 1.62
N ALA A 484 14.17 -4.61 2.58
CA ALA A 484 12.75 -4.55 2.27
C ALA A 484 12.39 -3.23 1.58
N ASN A 485 11.57 -3.27 0.52
CA ASN A 485 11.07 -2.07 -0.14
C ASN A 485 9.71 -1.69 0.47
N TRP A 486 9.61 -0.53 1.14
CA TRP A 486 8.35 -0.08 1.75
C TRP A 486 7.39 0.56 0.76
N HIS A 487 7.84 0.78 -0.47
CA HIS A 487 7.08 1.33 -1.58
C HIS A 487 7.28 0.45 -2.82
N PRO A 488 6.88 -0.83 -2.77
CA PRO A 488 6.94 -1.68 -3.95
C PRO A 488 6.05 -1.09 -5.05
N PHE A 489 6.47 -1.29 -6.29
CA PHE A 489 5.63 -1.04 -7.46
C PHE A 489 4.91 -2.33 -7.84
N ASN A 490 4.00 -2.28 -8.82
CA ASN A 490 3.28 -3.46 -9.30
C ASN A 490 2.52 -4.18 -8.16
N THR A 491 1.88 -3.41 -7.29
CA THR A 491 1.06 -3.90 -6.16
C THR A 491 -0.34 -4.34 -6.59
N ASP A 492 -0.65 -4.23 -7.87
CA ASP A 492 -1.95 -4.55 -8.45
C ASP A 492 -1.74 -5.48 -9.65
N LEU A 493 -2.43 -6.63 -9.65
CA LEU A 493 -2.34 -7.69 -10.66
C LEU A 493 -2.64 -7.17 -12.09
N SER A 494 -3.54 -6.19 -12.23
CA SER A 494 -3.90 -5.58 -13.52
C SER A 494 -2.76 -4.75 -14.12
N THR A 495 -1.89 -4.20 -13.27
CA THR A 495 -0.74 -3.37 -13.72
C THR A 495 0.58 -4.15 -13.76
N ALA A 496 0.67 -5.24 -13.00
CA ALA A 496 1.90 -6.01 -12.83
C ALA A 496 2.17 -6.98 -13.99
N CYS A 497 1.13 -7.59 -14.54
CA CYS A 497 1.26 -8.83 -15.32
C CYS A 497 0.76 -8.72 -16.76
N GLY A 498 0.63 -7.49 -17.25
CA GLY A 498 0.38 -7.18 -18.66
C GLY A 498 -1.00 -7.60 -19.18
N GLU A 499 -1.25 -7.25 -20.43
CA GLU A 499 -2.48 -7.54 -21.17
C GLU A 499 -2.27 -8.69 -22.18
N GLU A 500 -3.35 -9.21 -22.77
CA GLU A 500 -3.31 -10.38 -23.67
C GLU A 500 -2.37 -10.18 -24.87
N ASN A 501 -2.33 -8.95 -25.39
CA ASN A 501 -1.52 -8.56 -26.53
C ASN A 501 -0.06 -8.23 -26.17
N SER A 502 0.35 -8.40 -24.90
CA SER A 502 1.72 -8.12 -24.46
C SER A 502 2.71 -9.02 -25.19
N ILE A 503 3.74 -8.41 -25.75
CA ILE A 503 4.88 -9.10 -26.37
C ILE A 503 6.03 -9.34 -25.38
N SER A 504 6.03 -8.59 -24.28
CA SER A 504 6.89 -8.82 -23.12
C SER A 504 6.21 -8.33 -21.84
N VAL A 505 6.50 -9.01 -20.73
CA VAL A 505 6.01 -8.67 -19.39
C VAL A 505 7.20 -8.75 -18.43
N ARG A 506 7.22 -7.89 -17.41
CA ARG A 506 8.15 -7.99 -16.28
C ARG A 506 7.36 -8.12 -14.99
N GLU A 507 7.57 -9.22 -14.30
CA GLU A 507 6.98 -9.49 -13.00
C GLU A 507 8.07 -9.39 -11.92
N VAL A 508 7.75 -8.75 -10.79
CA VAL A 508 8.72 -8.43 -9.73
C VAL A 508 8.11 -8.69 -8.35
N LEU A 509 8.76 -9.53 -7.55
CA LEU A 509 8.46 -9.70 -6.13
C LEU A 509 9.58 -9.08 -5.28
N ASP A 510 9.29 -7.93 -4.71
CA ASP A 510 10.19 -7.12 -3.90
C ASP A 510 10.47 -7.78 -2.54
N VAL A 511 11.61 -7.42 -1.94
CA VAL A 511 12.00 -7.93 -0.62
C VAL A 511 10.99 -7.46 0.44
N GLY A 512 10.56 -8.40 1.28
CA GLY A 512 9.57 -8.17 2.34
C GLY A 512 8.12 -8.24 1.87
N SER A 513 7.87 -8.26 0.55
CA SER A 513 6.55 -8.36 -0.06
C SER A 513 6.17 -9.82 -0.31
N GLY A 514 4.87 -10.09 -0.25
CA GLY A 514 4.25 -11.33 -0.63
C GLY A 514 3.24 -11.16 -1.75
N ASP A 515 2.99 -12.29 -2.41
CA ASP A 515 2.03 -12.45 -3.49
C ASP A 515 0.94 -13.42 -3.02
N THR A 516 -0.26 -12.88 -2.76
CA THR A 516 -1.42 -13.61 -2.26
C THR A 516 -2.41 -13.87 -3.37
N TYR A 517 -2.83 -15.12 -3.48
CA TYR A 517 -3.98 -15.55 -4.26
C TYR A 517 -5.12 -15.87 -3.29
N SER A 518 -6.21 -15.10 -3.35
CA SER A 518 -7.37 -15.26 -2.48
C SER A 518 -8.28 -16.40 -2.92
N GLN A 519 -9.09 -16.92 -2.00
CA GLN A 519 -9.96 -18.09 -2.22
C GLN A 519 -11.00 -17.90 -3.33
N ASP A 520 -11.36 -16.66 -3.67
CA ASP A 520 -12.36 -16.34 -4.69
C ASP A 520 -11.80 -16.46 -6.12
N LEU A 521 -10.50 -16.75 -6.26
CA LEU A 521 -9.82 -16.82 -7.54
C LEU A 521 -9.98 -18.19 -8.22
N PRO A 522 -10.23 -18.23 -9.53
CA PRO A 522 -10.31 -19.46 -10.32
C PRO A 522 -9.15 -20.45 -10.12
N GLY A 523 -9.50 -21.71 -9.84
CA GLY A 523 -8.53 -22.79 -9.58
C GLY A 523 -7.86 -22.76 -8.20
N GLN A 524 -8.20 -21.79 -7.35
CA GLN A 524 -7.70 -21.67 -5.98
C GLN A 524 -8.42 -22.61 -4.99
N SER A 525 -8.54 -23.89 -5.36
CA SER A 525 -9.24 -24.89 -4.55
C SER A 525 -8.74 -26.32 -4.80
N PHE A 526 -9.20 -27.25 -3.96
CA PHE A 526 -9.11 -28.69 -4.18
C PHE A 526 -10.50 -29.27 -4.37
N ASP A 527 -10.72 -30.11 -5.40
CA ASP A 527 -11.90 -30.98 -5.45
C ASP A 527 -11.79 -31.99 -4.30
N ILE A 528 -12.69 -31.87 -3.31
CA ILE A 528 -12.73 -32.73 -2.14
C ILE A 528 -13.90 -33.71 -2.16
N THR A 529 -14.68 -33.77 -3.26
CA THR A 529 -15.90 -34.58 -3.39
C THR A 529 -15.70 -36.01 -2.89
N ASP A 530 -14.67 -36.69 -3.41
CA ASP A 530 -14.36 -38.09 -3.10
C ASP A 530 -13.26 -38.26 -2.05
N VAL A 531 -12.77 -37.15 -1.46
CA VAL A 531 -11.72 -37.20 -0.44
C VAL A 531 -12.34 -37.67 0.89
N PRO A 532 -11.86 -38.76 1.52
CA PRO A 532 -12.44 -39.24 2.78
C PRO A 532 -12.40 -38.20 3.91
N ASN A 533 -13.25 -38.38 4.92
CA ASN A 533 -13.16 -37.60 6.15
C ASN A 533 -11.87 -37.92 6.91
N GLY A 534 -11.26 -36.91 7.52
CA GLY A 534 -10.01 -37.10 8.26
C GLY A 534 -9.17 -35.85 8.42
N THR A 535 -7.96 -36.03 8.95
CA THR A 535 -6.97 -34.95 9.08
C THR A 535 -6.13 -34.85 7.81
N TYR A 536 -6.03 -33.63 7.29
CA TYR A 536 -5.25 -33.29 6.11
C TYR A 536 -4.37 -32.05 6.36
N TYR A 537 -3.45 -31.80 5.43
CA TYR A 537 -2.58 -30.65 5.42
C TYR A 537 -2.59 -30.01 4.04
N ILE A 538 -2.99 -28.75 3.94
CA ILE A 538 -2.77 -27.95 2.75
C ILE A 538 -1.29 -27.57 2.72
N GLN A 539 -0.59 -27.97 1.67
CA GLN A 539 0.78 -27.57 1.40
C GLN A 539 0.78 -26.45 0.36
N VAL A 540 1.40 -25.34 0.74
CA VAL A 540 1.83 -24.29 -0.18
C VAL A 540 3.32 -24.49 -0.41
N LEU A 541 3.73 -24.68 -1.66
CA LEU A 541 5.12 -24.93 -2.05
C LEU A 541 5.55 -23.93 -3.12
N ALA A 542 6.49 -23.05 -2.79
CA ALA A 542 7.10 -22.11 -3.73
C ALA A 542 8.19 -22.80 -4.56
N ASN A 543 8.37 -22.38 -5.82
CA ASN A 543 9.39 -22.86 -6.76
C ASN A 543 9.53 -24.41 -6.76
N PRO A 544 8.44 -25.16 -6.97
CA PRO A 544 8.42 -26.62 -6.86
C PRO A 544 9.47 -27.31 -7.73
N GLU A 545 9.67 -26.81 -8.95
CA GLU A 545 10.60 -27.36 -9.94
C GLU A 545 12.03 -26.78 -9.81
N LYS A 546 12.27 -25.90 -8.83
CA LYS A 546 13.58 -25.29 -8.53
C LYS A 546 14.20 -24.56 -9.74
N ARG A 547 13.34 -24.01 -10.61
CA ARG A 547 13.74 -23.25 -11.80
C ARG A 547 14.23 -21.86 -11.43
N LEU A 548 13.56 -21.20 -10.48
CA LEU A 548 14.01 -19.93 -9.92
C LEU A 548 15.26 -20.16 -9.07
N LYS A 549 16.23 -19.25 -9.17
CA LYS A 549 17.45 -19.28 -8.37
C LYS A 549 17.25 -18.45 -7.12
N GLU A 550 17.42 -19.13 -6.00
CA GLU A 550 17.15 -18.60 -4.67
C GLU A 550 18.36 -18.79 -3.76
N THR A 551 18.36 -18.07 -2.64
CA THR A 551 19.40 -18.21 -1.60
C THR A 551 19.20 -19.51 -0.81
N ASN A 552 17.96 -19.97 -0.65
CA ASN A 552 17.60 -21.20 0.05
C ASN A 552 16.42 -21.87 -0.67
N LEU A 553 16.47 -23.19 -0.84
CA LEU A 553 15.40 -24.00 -1.43
C LEU A 553 14.73 -24.93 -0.40
N GLY A 554 15.21 -24.92 0.84
CA GLY A 554 14.78 -25.81 1.93
C GLY A 554 13.64 -25.24 2.78
N ASN A 555 13.22 -24.00 2.53
CA ASN A 555 12.23 -23.23 3.30
C ASN A 555 11.03 -22.77 2.45
N ASN A 556 10.88 -23.34 1.26
CA ASN A 556 9.82 -22.97 0.31
C ASN A 556 8.43 -23.53 0.66
N SER A 557 8.33 -24.44 1.64
CA SER A 557 7.08 -25.14 1.95
C SER A 557 6.46 -24.71 3.28
N ALA A 558 5.16 -24.46 3.27
CA ALA A 558 4.34 -24.27 4.46
C ALA A 558 3.18 -25.25 4.48
N LEU A 559 2.81 -25.71 5.68
CA LEU A 559 1.71 -26.66 5.90
C LEU A 559 0.64 -26.04 6.78
N ARG A 560 -0.63 -26.22 6.39
CA ARG A 560 -1.81 -25.83 7.17
C ARG A 560 -2.67 -27.05 7.46
N LYS A 561 -2.78 -27.43 8.74
CA LYS A 561 -3.64 -28.53 9.17
C LYS A 561 -5.12 -28.16 9.02
N ILE A 562 -5.91 -29.08 8.51
CA ILE A 562 -7.38 -29.03 8.45
C ILE A 562 -7.97 -30.39 8.84
N VAL A 563 -9.27 -30.41 9.16
CA VAL A 563 -10.05 -31.63 9.35
C VAL A 563 -11.25 -31.58 8.42
N LEU A 564 -11.31 -32.51 7.48
CA LEU A 564 -12.46 -32.67 6.58
C LEU A 564 -13.49 -33.59 7.20
N GLY A 565 -14.75 -33.18 7.15
CA GLY A 565 -15.90 -33.90 7.64
C GLY A 565 -17.09 -33.80 6.68
N GLY A 566 -18.27 -34.16 7.19
CA GLY A 566 -19.52 -34.08 6.45
C GLY A 566 -19.83 -35.32 5.63
N LYS A 567 -20.86 -35.19 4.78
CA LYS A 567 -21.29 -36.19 3.80
C LYS A 567 -21.03 -35.63 2.39
N PRO A 568 -21.03 -36.44 1.33
CA PRO A 568 -21.06 -35.92 -0.04
C PRO A 568 -22.17 -34.87 -0.20
N ASP A 569 -21.90 -33.78 -0.92
CA ASP A 569 -22.79 -32.62 -1.15
C ASP A 569 -23.12 -31.80 0.11
N ALA A 570 -22.44 -32.08 1.22
CA ALA A 570 -22.55 -31.40 2.50
C ALA A 570 -21.24 -31.50 3.27
N ARG A 571 -20.12 -31.23 2.59
CA ARG A 571 -18.79 -31.33 3.19
C ARG A 571 -18.56 -30.20 4.19
N THR A 572 -17.79 -30.49 5.22
CA THR A 572 -17.40 -29.50 6.23
C THR A 572 -15.89 -29.48 6.42
N VAL A 573 -15.37 -28.32 6.81
CA VAL A 573 -13.97 -28.16 7.19
C VAL A 573 -13.88 -27.53 8.58
N THR A 574 -13.06 -28.11 9.45
CA THR A 574 -12.62 -27.48 10.70
C THR A 574 -11.15 -27.13 10.58
N VAL A 575 -10.79 -25.91 10.96
CA VAL A 575 -9.42 -25.45 10.83
C VAL A 575 -8.87 -24.97 12.17
N PRO A 576 -7.97 -25.73 12.81
CA PRO A 576 -7.38 -25.32 14.09
C PRO A 576 -6.50 -24.08 13.90
N PRO A 577 -6.26 -23.24 14.93
CA PRO A 577 -5.28 -22.16 14.84
C PRO A 577 -3.88 -22.65 14.41
N HIS A 578 -3.12 -21.79 13.74
CA HIS A 578 -1.70 -22.02 13.47
C HIS A 578 -0.89 -21.30 14.55
N ASP A 579 -0.48 -22.04 15.57
CA ASP A 579 0.10 -21.47 16.79
C ASP A 579 -0.84 -20.39 17.38
N LEU A 580 -0.38 -19.14 17.55
CA LEU A 580 -1.20 -18.03 18.06
C LEU A 580 -2.08 -17.36 16.99
N VAL A 581 -1.99 -17.79 15.72
CA VAL A 581 -2.72 -17.17 14.61
C VAL A 581 -4.02 -17.93 14.37
N ASN A 582 -5.15 -17.26 14.62
CA ASN A 582 -6.46 -17.72 14.16
C ASN A 582 -6.88 -16.90 12.93
N ALA A 583 -6.98 -17.55 11.78
CA ALA A 583 -7.11 -16.92 10.47
C ALA A 583 -8.23 -17.53 9.61
N ASN A 584 -9.16 -18.25 10.24
CA ASN A 584 -10.36 -18.82 9.63
C ASN A 584 -11.58 -18.59 10.52
#